data_AF-A0A922T4N1-F1
#
_entry.id   AF-A0A922T4N1-F1
#
_cell.length_a   1.000
_cell.length_b   1.000
_cell.length_c   1.000
_cell.angle_alpha   90.00
_cell.angle_beta   90.00
_cell.angle_gamma   90.00
#
_symmetry.space_group_name_H-M   'P 1'
#
loop_
_entity.id
_entity.type
_entity.pdbx_description
1 polymer ?
#
loop_
_entity_poly.entity_id
_entity_poly.type
_entity_poly.pdbx_seq_one_letter_code
_entity_poly.pdbx_strand_id
1 'polypeptide(L)'
;MKKPNLAYVFPLAPIGIQYLIFWDNSLRFWLPIIGTAIIYGILLAFKHRYPNVLSDKKGFYIIISFLPICFGVSQLMLNQQASMTAKQATTSTRSVTSTDHSYRTCVQSLTKASLEEINSQSSEDRFYLLYVGRESCPFCRDFCPRLADAIQVTKAKVYYLDTEHKSKALHEFADRFHIHSIPKLLVLRQGRLIKAFDNTNTDDKALISFLEAYQNDSTLAAS
;
A
#
# COMPACT_ATOMS: atom_id res chain seq x y z
N MET A 1 -11.06 20.08 -43.26
CA MET A 1 -11.42 18.79 -42.62
C MET A 1 -10.29 17.80 -42.83
N LYS A 2 -9.52 17.48 -41.78
CA LYS A 2 -8.54 16.37 -41.78
C LYS A 2 -8.30 15.96 -40.31
N LYS A 3 -8.70 14.74 -39.96
CA LYS A 3 -8.58 14.16 -38.61
C LYS A 3 -7.10 13.89 -38.26
N PRO A 4 -6.67 14.03 -36.99
CA PRO A 4 -5.38 13.53 -36.54
C PRO A 4 -5.43 12.02 -36.26
N ASN A 5 -4.32 11.34 -36.57
CA ASN A 5 -4.08 9.92 -36.33
C ASN A 5 -3.88 9.65 -34.83
N LEU A 6 -4.68 8.71 -34.31
CA LEU A 6 -4.50 8.09 -33.00
C LEU A 6 -3.40 7.02 -33.12
N ALA A 7 -2.23 7.28 -32.53
CA ALA A 7 -1.26 6.23 -32.26
C ALA A 7 -1.66 5.54 -30.95
N TYR A 8 -2.34 4.41 -31.06
CA TYR A 8 -2.59 3.49 -29.94
C TYR A 8 -1.28 2.77 -29.61
N VAL A 9 -0.67 3.12 -28.48
CA VAL A 9 0.43 2.35 -27.89
C VAL A 9 -0.17 1.19 -27.11
N PHE A 10 -0.05 -0.03 -27.64
CA PHE A 10 -0.36 -1.27 -26.95
C PHE A 10 0.74 -1.56 -25.90
N PRO A 11 0.41 -1.79 -24.61
CA PRO A 11 1.37 -2.38 -23.69
C PRO A 11 1.40 -3.89 -23.93
N LEU A 12 2.46 -4.38 -24.58
CA LEU A 12 2.84 -5.79 -24.58
C LEU A 12 3.34 -6.14 -23.17
N ALA A 13 2.45 -6.61 -22.30
CA ALA A 13 2.85 -7.34 -21.11
C ALA A 13 3.43 -8.71 -21.52
N PRO A 14 4.55 -9.18 -20.94
CA PRO A 14 5.13 -10.46 -21.29
C PRO A 14 4.22 -11.61 -20.83
N ILE A 15 3.82 -12.45 -21.79
CA ILE A 15 2.92 -13.61 -21.66
C ILE A 15 3.48 -14.70 -20.71
N GLY A 16 4.71 -14.53 -20.21
CA GLY A 16 5.40 -15.53 -19.37
C GLY A 16 4.92 -15.68 -17.93
N ILE A 17 4.16 -14.73 -17.37
CA ILE A 17 3.80 -14.75 -15.93
C ILE A 17 2.41 -15.36 -15.68
N GLN A 18 1.53 -15.45 -16.70
CA GLN A 18 0.21 -16.08 -16.56
C GLN A 18 0.30 -17.61 -16.38
N TYR A 19 1.35 -18.25 -16.91
CA TYR A 19 1.53 -19.71 -16.85
C TYR A 19 2.06 -20.20 -15.50
N LEU A 20 2.75 -19.36 -14.72
CA LEU A 20 3.30 -19.76 -13.42
C LEU A 20 2.23 -19.86 -12.32
N ILE A 21 1.14 -19.10 -12.45
CA ILE A 21 0.03 -19.13 -11.48
C ILE A 21 -0.95 -20.30 -11.78
N PHE A 22 -0.98 -20.78 -13.03
CA PHE A 22 -1.85 -21.89 -13.43
C PHE A 22 -1.29 -23.27 -13.03
N TRP A 23 0.03 -23.41 -12.88
CA TRP A 23 0.68 -24.65 -12.46
C TRP A 23 0.73 -24.88 -10.94
N ASP A 24 0.43 -23.86 -10.12
CA ASP A 24 0.40 -24.00 -8.66
C ASP A 24 -0.85 -24.76 -8.19
N ASN A 25 -1.99 -24.55 -8.85
CA ASN A 25 -3.25 -25.13 -8.40
C ASN A 25 -3.37 -26.62 -8.67
N SER A 26 -2.73 -27.13 -9.73
CA SER A 26 -2.73 -28.57 -10.02
C SER A 26 -1.87 -29.33 -9.01
N LEU A 27 -0.65 -28.87 -8.73
CA LEU A 27 0.26 -29.53 -7.79
C LEU A 27 -0.32 -29.66 -6.37
N ARG A 28 -1.08 -28.65 -5.94
CA ARG A 28 -1.73 -28.62 -4.61
C ARG A 28 -2.74 -29.75 -4.40
N PHE A 29 -3.37 -30.25 -5.47
CA PHE A 29 -4.29 -31.40 -5.40
C PHE A 29 -3.57 -32.75 -5.46
N TRP A 30 -2.44 -32.85 -6.16
CA TRP A 30 -1.72 -34.12 -6.34
C TRP A 30 -0.74 -34.43 -5.20
N LEU A 31 -0.18 -33.41 -4.54
CA LEU A 31 0.70 -33.55 -3.38
C LEU A 31 0.16 -34.45 -2.25
N PRO A 32 -1.10 -34.34 -1.80
CA PRO A 32 -1.63 -35.24 -0.77
C PRO A 32 -1.80 -36.68 -1.29
N ILE A 33 -2.20 -36.86 -2.55
CA ILE A 33 -2.37 -38.20 -3.15
C ILE A 33 -1.01 -38.91 -3.22
N ILE A 34 0.00 -38.22 -3.71
CA ILE A 34 1.38 -38.74 -3.78
C ILE A 34 1.91 -39.02 -2.37
N GLY A 35 1.68 -38.13 -1.40
CA GLY A 35 2.07 -38.32 -0.01
C GLY A 35 1.43 -39.56 0.62
N THR A 36 0.12 -39.78 0.41
CA THR A 36 -0.59 -40.97 0.93
C THR A 36 -0.06 -42.27 0.31
N ALA A 37 0.25 -42.27 -0.98
CA ALA A 37 0.82 -43.44 -1.66
C ALA A 37 2.22 -43.80 -1.15
N ILE A 38 3.07 -42.80 -0.89
CA ILE A 38 4.41 -43.01 -0.31
C ILE A 38 4.31 -43.58 1.10
N ILE A 39 3.46 -43.00 1.96
CA ILE A 39 3.24 -43.48 3.33
C ILE A 39 2.71 -44.92 3.31
N TYR A 40 1.77 -45.24 2.41
CA TYR A 40 1.25 -46.60 2.25
C TYR A 40 2.34 -47.59 1.81
N GLY A 41 3.21 -47.20 0.87
CA GLY A 41 4.35 -48.00 0.45
C GLY A 41 5.33 -48.30 1.59
N ILE A 42 5.64 -47.29 2.42
CA ILE A 42 6.52 -47.45 3.59
C ILE A 42 5.88 -48.41 4.60
N LEU A 43 4.58 -48.29 4.86
CA LEU A 43 3.86 -49.18 5.79
C LEU A 43 3.79 -50.64 5.29
N LEU A 44 3.64 -50.85 3.97
CA LEU A 44 3.71 -52.18 3.38
C LEU A 44 5.12 -52.78 3.49
N ALA A 45 6.16 -51.99 3.23
CA ALA A 45 7.55 -52.42 3.41
C ALA A 45 7.84 -52.76 4.89
N PHE A 46 7.31 -51.97 5.82
CA PHE A 46 7.46 -52.20 7.25
C PHE A 46 6.73 -53.46 7.72
N LYS A 47 5.52 -53.71 7.21
CA LYS A 47 4.77 -54.96 7.44
C LYS A 47 5.52 -56.18 6.92
N HIS A 48 6.18 -56.07 5.78
CA HIS A 48 7.01 -57.15 5.23
C HIS A 48 8.27 -57.40 6.09
N ARG A 49 8.86 -56.35 6.68
CA ARG A 49 10.09 -56.45 7.47
C ARG A 49 9.86 -56.95 8.91
N TYR A 50 8.69 -56.70 9.50
CA TYR A 50 8.37 -57.06 10.89
C TYR A 50 7.03 -57.84 10.99
N PRO A 51 6.97 -59.08 10.50
CA PRO A 51 5.71 -59.84 10.39
C PRO A 51 5.06 -60.18 11.75
N ASN A 52 5.86 -60.26 12.83
CA ASN A 52 5.41 -60.75 14.15
C ASN A 52 5.15 -59.65 15.20
N VAL A 53 5.43 -58.38 14.88
CA VAL A 53 5.15 -57.23 15.77
C VAL A 53 3.74 -56.66 15.52
N LEU A 54 3.14 -56.97 14.37
CA LEU A 54 1.86 -56.44 13.91
C LEU A 54 0.72 -57.46 14.10
N SER A 55 0.60 -58.03 15.31
CA SER A 55 -0.40 -59.08 15.60
C SER A 55 -1.81 -58.52 15.85
N ASP A 56 -1.94 -57.27 16.31
CA ASP A 56 -3.25 -56.64 16.46
C ASP A 56 -3.67 -55.92 15.17
N LYS A 57 -4.22 -56.71 14.25
CA LYS A 57 -4.70 -56.25 12.94
C LYS A 57 -5.71 -55.11 13.06
N LYS A 58 -6.44 -54.99 14.19
CA LYS A 58 -7.50 -53.99 14.34
C LYS A 58 -6.94 -52.61 14.69
N GLY A 59 -5.96 -52.51 15.58
CA GLY A 59 -5.33 -51.24 15.97
C GLY A 59 -4.62 -50.52 14.80
N PHE A 60 -3.99 -51.30 13.91
CA PHE A 60 -3.26 -50.76 12.76
C PHE A 60 -4.17 -50.05 11.74
N TYR A 61 -5.32 -50.65 11.40
CA TYR A 61 -6.27 -50.03 10.48
C TYR A 61 -6.98 -48.82 11.10
N ILE A 62 -7.13 -48.77 12.43
CA ILE A 62 -7.69 -47.61 13.14
C ILE A 62 -6.77 -46.39 12.98
N ILE A 63 -5.46 -46.54 13.19
CA ILE A 63 -4.49 -45.42 13.07
C ILE A 63 -4.41 -44.90 11.62
N ILE A 64 -4.46 -45.80 10.64
CA ILE A 64 -4.44 -45.45 9.20
C ILE A 64 -5.73 -44.73 8.77
N SER A 65 -6.87 -45.08 9.35
CA SER A 65 -8.16 -44.46 9.04
C SER A 65 -8.26 -43.02 9.59
N PHE A 66 -7.63 -42.73 10.74
CA PHE A 66 -7.72 -41.41 11.38
C PHE A 66 -6.85 -40.33 10.71
N LEU A 67 -5.73 -40.67 10.07
CA LEU A 67 -4.82 -39.72 9.41
C LEU A 67 -5.46 -38.90 8.26
N PRO A 68 -6.18 -39.52 7.29
CA PRO A 68 -6.85 -38.77 6.22
C PRO A 68 -8.07 -37.99 6.73
N ILE A 69 -8.71 -38.44 7.82
CA ILE A 69 -9.80 -37.72 8.47
C ILE A 69 -9.27 -36.42 9.08
N CYS A 70 -8.18 -36.47 9.86
CA CYS A 70 -7.55 -35.27 10.45
C CYS A 70 -7.00 -34.30 9.39
N PHE A 71 -6.48 -34.80 8.26
CA PHE A 71 -6.00 -33.97 7.17
C PHE A 71 -7.15 -33.32 6.38
N GLY A 72 -8.27 -34.05 6.21
CA GLY A 72 -9.50 -33.52 5.59
C GLY A 72 -10.17 -32.42 6.41
N VAL A 73 -10.19 -32.54 7.76
CA VAL A 73 -10.73 -31.47 8.63
C VAL A 73 -9.86 -30.21 8.58
N SER A 74 -8.53 -30.37 8.45
CA SER A 74 -7.59 -29.25 8.30
C SER A 74 -7.76 -28.48 6.97
N GLN A 75 -8.15 -29.16 5.89
CA GLN A 75 -8.43 -28.54 4.59
C GLN A 75 -9.78 -27.82 4.53
N LEU A 76 -10.78 -28.26 5.29
CA LEU A 76 -12.09 -27.59 5.40
C LEU A 76 -11.98 -26.19 6.03
N MET A 77 -11.01 -25.99 6.93
CA MET A 77 -10.74 -24.69 7.57
C MET A 77 -10.03 -23.69 6.65
N LEU A 78 -9.31 -24.13 5.62
CA LEU A 78 -8.71 -23.23 4.62
C LEU A 78 -9.70 -22.81 3.51
N ASN A 79 -10.83 -23.51 3.35
CA ASN A 79 -11.87 -23.15 2.38
C ASN A 79 -12.80 -22.03 2.88
N GLN A 80 -12.88 -21.76 4.18
CA GLN A 80 -13.68 -20.63 4.69
C GLN A 80 -13.07 -19.26 4.36
N GLN A 81 -11.79 -19.18 3.99
CA GLN A 81 -11.19 -17.96 3.44
C GLN A 81 -11.69 -17.65 2.01
N ALA A 82 -12.20 -18.63 1.26
CA ALA A 82 -12.77 -18.41 -0.07
C ALA A 82 -14.18 -17.78 -0.02
N SER A 83 -14.92 -17.99 1.06
CA SER A 83 -16.23 -17.34 1.30
C SER A 83 -16.15 -15.89 1.78
N MET A 84 -14.97 -15.39 2.19
CA MET A 84 -14.75 -13.96 2.46
C MET A 84 -14.38 -13.16 1.20
N THR A 85 -14.07 -13.82 0.08
CA THR A 85 -13.74 -13.18 -1.21
C THR A 85 -14.92 -13.12 -2.18
N ALA A 86 -16.01 -13.86 -1.94
CA ALA A 86 -17.22 -13.83 -2.77
C ALA A 86 -18.28 -12.78 -2.35
N LYS A 87 -18.12 -12.10 -1.20
CA LYS A 87 -18.97 -10.95 -0.80
C LYS A 87 -18.52 -9.61 -1.37
N GLN A 88 -17.60 -9.66 -2.33
CA GLN A 88 -17.07 -8.51 -3.05
C GLN A 88 -17.46 -8.51 -4.53
N ALA A 89 -18.60 -9.11 -4.83
CA ALA A 89 -19.44 -8.74 -5.96
C ALA A 89 -20.50 -7.72 -5.51
N THR A 90 -20.06 -6.62 -4.89
CA THR A 90 -20.87 -5.40 -4.75
C THR A 90 -20.05 -4.24 -5.29
N THR A 91 -20.09 -4.11 -6.60
CA THR A 91 -19.65 -2.95 -7.37
C THR A 91 -20.48 -1.75 -6.93
N SER A 92 -19.97 -1.02 -5.92
CA SER A 92 -20.05 0.45 -5.72
C SER A 92 -19.67 0.88 -4.28
N THR A 93 -18.61 0.32 -3.65
CA THR A 93 -18.05 0.88 -2.38
C THR A 93 -16.56 0.57 -2.15
N ARG A 94 -15.79 0.11 -3.16
CA ARG A 94 -14.41 -0.40 -2.97
C ARG A 94 -13.28 0.58 -3.34
N SER A 95 -13.59 1.73 -3.94
CA SER A 95 -12.59 2.77 -4.26
C SER A 95 -12.42 3.82 -3.16
N VAL A 96 -13.26 3.82 -2.13
CA VAL A 96 -13.21 4.83 -1.06
C VAL A 96 -12.27 4.39 0.07
N THR A 97 -12.34 3.13 0.51
CA THR A 97 -11.61 2.64 1.70
C THR A 97 -10.10 2.44 1.53
N SER A 98 -9.59 2.13 0.33
CA SER A 98 -8.13 2.02 0.11
C SER A 98 -7.44 3.39 0.05
N THR A 99 -8.11 4.39 -0.55
CA THR A 99 -7.59 5.76 -0.61
C THR A 99 -7.57 6.44 0.75
N ASP A 100 -8.56 6.17 1.61
CA ASP A 100 -8.66 6.76 2.94
C ASP A 100 -7.51 6.28 3.85
N HIS A 101 -7.25 4.97 3.86
CA HIS A 101 -6.14 4.42 4.65
C HIS A 101 -4.78 4.94 4.18
N SER A 102 -4.57 5.01 2.86
CA SER A 102 -3.34 5.50 2.26
C SER A 102 -3.06 6.96 2.63
N TYR A 103 -4.09 7.81 2.63
CA TYR A 103 -3.96 9.20 3.06
C TYR A 103 -3.56 9.31 4.53
N ARG A 104 -4.22 8.56 5.43
CA ARG A 104 -3.93 8.59 6.87
C ARG A 104 -2.50 8.18 7.16
N THR A 105 -2.01 7.11 6.51
CA THR A 105 -0.61 6.68 6.64
C THR A 105 0.37 7.72 6.10
N CYS A 106 0.05 8.36 4.97
CA CYS A 106 0.85 9.46 4.46
C CYS A 106 0.96 10.60 5.47
N VAL A 107 -0.15 11.16 5.96
CA VAL A 107 -0.10 12.33 6.86
C VAL A 107 0.53 12.01 8.22
N GLN A 108 0.54 10.75 8.66
CA GLN A 108 1.27 10.30 9.85
C GLN A 108 2.79 10.37 9.68
N SER A 109 3.31 10.33 8.45
CA SER A 109 4.73 10.53 8.15
C SER A 109 5.13 12.01 8.10
N LEU A 110 4.14 12.92 8.10
CA LEU A 110 4.33 14.37 8.05
C LEU A 110 4.28 14.98 9.46
N THR A 111 4.89 16.15 9.63
CA THR A 111 4.77 16.90 10.89
C THR A 111 3.49 17.72 10.86
N LYS A 112 2.44 17.31 11.58
CA LYS A 112 1.22 18.11 11.69
C LYS A 112 1.54 19.48 12.31
N ALA A 113 1.01 20.53 11.72
CA ALA A 113 1.23 21.91 12.17
C ALA A 113 -0.08 22.67 12.32
N SER A 114 -0.17 23.51 13.36
CA SER A 114 -1.23 24.51 13.51
C SER A 114 -0.89 25.79 12.73
N LEU A 115 -1.89 26.67 12.55
CA LEU A 115 -1.66 27.96 11.90
C LEU A 115 -0.70 28.84 12.71
N GLU A 116 -0.77 28.77 14.04
CA GLU A 116 0.12 29.47 14.95
C GLU A 116 1.57 28.99 14.78
N GLU A 117 1.78 27.67 14.72
CA GLU A 117 3.09 27.07 14.52
C GLU A 117 3.69 27.42 13.15
N ILE A 118 2.87 27.40 12.10
CA ILE A 118 3.30 27.81 10.75
C ILE A 118 3.73 29.27 10.77
N ASN A 119 2.96 30.16 11.39
CA ASN A 119 3.30 31.58 11.49
C ASN A 119 4.58 31.82 12.30
N SER A 120 4.80 31.08 13.40
CA SER A 120 6.01 31.22 14.20
C SER A 120 7.24 30.65 13.50
N GLN A 121 7.15 29.45 12.93
CA GLN A 121 8.26 28.80 12.20
C GLN A 121 8.63 29.56 10.93
N SER A 122 7.64 30.23 10.32
CA SER A 122 7.90 31.07 9.17
C SER A 122 8.77 32.28 9.51
N SER A 123 9.03 32.63 10.78
CA SER A 123 9.93 33.75 11.11
C SER A 123 11.43 33.39 11.02
N GLU A 124 11.76 32.10 10.94
CA GLU A 124 13.14 31.61 10.75
C GLU A 124 13.64 31.89 9.32
N ASP A 125 14.94 32.15 9.16
CA ASP A 125 15.58 32.32 7.85
C ASP A 125 15.95 30.97 7.21
N ARG A 126 14.95 30.14 6.99
CA ARG A 126 15.07 28.81 6.37
C ARG A 126 13.85 28.51 5.52
N PHE A 127 14.00 27.59 4.56
CA PHE A 127 12.84 27.06 3.85
C PHE A 127 11.98 26.17 4.75
N TYR A 128 10.67 26.36 4.64
CA TYR A 128 9.64 25.61 5.35
C TYR A 128 8.68 25.00 4.32
N LEU A 129 8.74 23.67 4.17
CA LEU A 129 7.89 22.90 3.26
C LEU A 129 6.55 22.60 3.92
N LEU A 130 5.46 23.10 3.36
CA LEU A 130 4.11 22.95 3.89
C LEU A 130 3.17 22.28 2.88
N TYR A 131 2.65 21.12 3.26
CA TYR A 131 1.55 20.46 2.58
C TYR A 131 0.19 20.90 3.18
N VAL A 132 -0.74 21.31 2.32
CA VAL A 132 -2.10 21.74 2.69
C VAL A 132 -3.10 20.80 2.01
N GLY A 133 -3.91 20.11 2.83
CA GLY A 133 -4.85 19.10 2.35
C GLY A 133 -5.90 18.74 3.39
N ARG A 134 -6.76 17.76 3.07
CA ARG A 134 -7.71 17.15 4.01
C ARG A 134 -8.10 15.74 3.55
N GLU A 135 -8.53 14.91 4.50
CA GLU A 135 -8.88 13.52 4.25
C GLU A 135 -10.12 13.37 3.37
N SER A 136 -11.13 14.23 3.55
CA SER A 136 -12.35 14.20 2.74
C SER A 136 -12.15 14.54 1.26
N CYS A 137 -11.00 15.11 0.88
CA CYS A 137 -10.72 15.53 -0.50
C CYS A 137 -10.09 14.39 -1.34
N PRO A 138 -10.74 13.91 -2.41
CA PRO A 138 -10.21 12.81 -3.23
C PRO A 138 -8.86 13.14 -3.86
N PHE A 139 -8.67 14.36 -4.37
CA PHE A 139 -7.39 14.77 -4.95
C PHE A 139 -6.25 14.82 -3.92
N CYS A 140 -6.56 15.14 -2.66
CA CYS A 140 -5.58 15.06 -1.57
C CYS A 140 -5.20 13.60 -1.27
N ARG A 141 -6.18 12.68 -1.30
CA ARG A 141 -5.93 11.25 -1.14
C ARG A 141 -5.09 10.66 -2.27
N ASP A 142 -5.20 11.20 -3.49
CA ASP A 142 -4.36 10.78 -4.62
C ASP A 142 -2.95 11.36 -4.59
N PHE A 143 -2.79 12.59 -4.09
CA PHE A 143 -1.50 13.28 -4.07
C PHE A 143 -0.62 12.89 -2.88
N CYS A 144 -1.20 12.73 -1.69
CA CYS A 144 -0.44 12.46 -0.46
C CYS A 144 0.48 11.24 -0.58
N PRO A 145 0.03 10.07 -1.10
CA PRO A 145 0.89 8.90 -1.21
C PRO A 145 2.13 9.15 -2.06
N ARG A 146 1.99 9.87 -3.19
CA ARG A 146 3.13 10.27 -4.04
C ARG A 146 4.09 11.19 -3.31
N LEU A 147 3.55 12.13 -2.51
CA LEU A 147 4.35 12.99 -1.65
C LEU A 147 5.10 12.18 -0.59
N ALA A 148 4.47 11.19 0.05
CA ALA A 148 5.12 10.33 1.03
C ALA A 148 6.27 9.53 0.41
N ASP A 149 6.10 9.00 -0.80
CA ASP A 149 7.17 8.29 -1.52
C ASP A 149 8.35 9.23 -1.84
N ALA A 150 8.07 10.44 -2.31
CA ALA A 150 9.10 11.45 -2.56
C ALA A 150 9.85 11.84 -1.28
N ILE A 151 9.14 12.03 -0.16
CA ILE A 151 9.74 12.31 1.16
C ILE A 151 10.62 11.16 1.63
N GLN A 152 10.22 9.91 1.39
CA GLN A 152 11.05 8.76 1.74
C GLN A 152 12.39 8.74 0.99
N VAL A 153 12.40 9.22 -0.26
CA VAL A 153 13.63 9.35 -1.07
C VAL A 153 14.49 10.50 -0.58
N THR A 154 13.90 11.69 -0.43
CA THR A 154 14.68 12.92 -0.18
C THR A 154 14.99 13.14 1.30
N LYS A 155 14.22 12.52 2.20
CA LYS A 155 14.20 12.77 3.66
C LYS A 155 13.80 14.20 4.03
N ALA A 156 13.07 14.90 3.15
CA ALA A 156 12.59 16.25 3.40
C ALA A 156 11.63 16.27 4.61
N LYS A 157 11.83 17.24 5.52
CA LYS A 157 10.85 17.52 6.57
C LYS A 157 9.71 18.35 5.98
N VAL A 158 8.53 17.73 5.84
CA VAL A 158 7.33 18.40 5.33
C VAL A 158 6.29 18.51 6.44
N TYR A 159 5.76 19.71 6.61
CA TYR A 159 4.71 20.00 7.57
C TYR A 159 3.34 19.83 6.93
N TYR A 160 2.32 19.50 7.73
CA TYR A 160 0.96 19.25 7.26
C TYR A 160 -0.04 20.16 7.95
N LEU A 161 -0.75 20.96 7.16
CA LEU A 161 -1.91 21.72 7.58
C LEU A 161 -3.20 21.01 7.14
N ASP A 162 -3.96 20.57 8.14
CA ASP A 162 -5.27 19.96 7.94
C ASP A 162 -6.35 21.02 7.73
N THR A 163 -7.12 20.85 6.65
CA THR A 163 -8.18 21.77 6.24
C THR A 163 -9.59 21.17 6.35
N GLU A 164 -9.74 20.05 7.07
CA GLU A 164 -11.05 19.41 7.29
C GLU A 164 -12.02 20.34 8.02
N HIS A 165 -11.55 21.01 9.07
CA HIS A 165 -12.34 21.96 9.85
C HIS A 165 -12.09 23.39 9.39
N LYS A 166 -13.09 23.98 8.72
CA LYS A 166 -13.04 25.37 8.29
C LYS A 166 -13.06 26.32 9.49
N SER A 167 -12.23 27.36 9.43
CA SER A 167 -12.20 28.44 10.40
C SER A 167 -11.90 29.76 9.70
N LYS A 168 -12.24 30.89 10.34
CA LYS A 168 -11.91 32.22 9.81
C LYS A 168 -10.40 32.38 9.59
N ALA A 169 -9.58 31.93 10.54
CA ALA A 169 -8.13 31.95 10.43
C ALA A 169 -7.61 31.13 9.25
N LEU A 170 -8.23 29.98 8.95
CA LEU A 170 -7.85 29.16 7.79
C LEU A 170 -8.20 29.85 6.46
N HIS A 171 -9.33 30.54 6.39
CA HIS A 171 -9.69 31.35 5.22
C HIS A 171 -8.69 32.50 5.01
N GLU A 172 -8.37 33.25 6.07
CA GLU A 172 -7.37 34.33 6.01
C GLU A 172 -5.97 33.81 5.61
N PHE A 173 -5.60 32.62 6.08
CA PHE A 173 -4.36 31.95 5.67
C PHE A 173 -4.38 31.59 4.18
N ALA A 174 -5.46 30.99 3.70
CA ALA A 174 -5.62 30.62 2.30
C ALA A 174 -5.57 31.84 1.38
N ASP A 175 -6.23 32.94 1.76
CA ASP A 175 -6.22 34.18 0.99
C ASP A 175 -4.83 34.82 0.96
N ARG A 176 -4.14 34.89 2.11
CA ARG A 176 -2.78 35.45 2.24
C ARG A 176 -1.78 34.75 1.33
N PHE A 177 -1.88 33.42 1.18
CA PHE A 177 -0.97 32.61 0.38
C PHE A 177 -1.54 32.21 -0.99
N HIS A 178 -2.66 32.82 -1.40
CA HIS A 178 -3.33 32.57 -2.69
C HIS A 178 -3.65 31.08 -2.95
N ILE A 179 -4.08 30.36 -1.92
CA ILE A 179 -4.47 28.94 -1.97
C ILE A 179 -5.94 28.84 -2.40
N HIS A 180 -6.17 28.78 -3.72
CA HIS A 180 -7.52 28.66 -4.28
C HIS A 180 -8.03 27.22 -4.39
N SER A 181 -7.13 26.23 -4.32
CA SER A 181 -7.46 24.81 -4.41
C SER A 181 -6.49 23.97 -3.58
N ILE A 182 -6.92 22.77 -3.19
CA ILE A 182 -6.08 21.75 -2.53
C ILE A 182 -6.10 20.47 -3.39
N PRO A 183 -5.09 19.60 -3.32
CA PRO A 183 -3.86 19.69 -2.50
C PRO A 183 -2.88 20.77 -2.97
N LYS A 184 -2.12 21.35 -2.03
CA LYS A 184 -0.99 22.25 -2.33
C LYS A 184 0.24 21.88 -1.52
N LEU A 185 1.40 21.98 -2.15
CA LEU A 185 2.70 21.93 -1.49
C LEU A 185 3.38 23.29 -1.69
N LEU A 186 3.73 23.94 -0.60
CA LEU A 186 4.24 25.30 -0.55
C LEU A 186 5.62 25.34 0.07
N VAL A 187 6.43 26.30 -0.35
CA VAL A 187 7.69 26.66 0.27
C VAL A 187 7.52 28.05 0.85
N LEU A 188 7.65 28.15 2.17
CA LEU A 188 7.62 29.41 2.90
C LEU A 188 9.03 29.75 3.37
N ARG A 189 9.33 31.04 3.51
CA ARG A 189 10.53 31.57 4.17
C ARG A 189 10.20 32.96 4.71
N GLN A 190 10.58 33.27 5.95
CA GLN A 190 10.35 34.58 6.57
C GLN A 190 8.89 35.08 6.45
N GLY A 191 7.90 34.20 6.61
CA GLY A 191 6.47 34.55 6.57
C GLY A 191 5.90 34.72 5.17
N ARG A 192 6.68 34.43 4.12
CA ARG A 192 6.33 34.70 2.72
C ARG A 192 6.31 33.42 1.91
N LEU A 193 5.41 33.38 0.92
CA LEU A 193 5.39 32.33 -0.08
C LEU A 193 6.55 32.54 -1.07
N ILE A 194 7.44 31.56 -1.15
CA ILE A 194 8.56 31.55 -2.09
C ILE A 194 8.16 30.81 -3.36
N LYS A 195 7.54 29.64 -3.21
CA LYS A 195 7.14 28.80 -4.34
C LYS A 195 5.96 27.90 -3.95
N ALA A 196 5.10 27.64 -4.92
CA ALA A 196 4.11 26.57 -4.85
C ALA A 196 4.46 25.50 -5.89
N PHE A 197 4.35 24.23 -5.51
CA PHE A 197 4.47 23.12 -6.44
C PHE A 197 3.27 23.08 -7.37
N ASP A 198 3.54 22.86 -8.65
CA ASP A 198 2.50 22.69 -9.66
C ASP A 198 2.03 21.22 -9.69
N ASN A 199 0.83 20.99 -9.14
CA ASN A 199 0.23 19.66 -9.02
C ASN A 199 -0.37 19.13 -10.33
N THR A 200 -0.28 19.88 -11.44
CA THR A 200 -0.65 19.38 -12.78
C THR A 200 0.41 18.44 -13.36
N ASN A 201 1.64 18.50 -12.85
CA ASN A 201 2.71 17.60 -13.25
C ASN A 201 2.53 16.23 -12.59
N THR A 202 2.43 15.17 -13.40
CA THR A 202 2.32 13.78 -12.94
C THR A 202 3.68 13.09 -12.82
N ASP A 203 4.79 13.76 -13.10
CA ASP A 203 6.14 13.22 -12.98
C ASP A 203 6.63 13.29 -11.53
N ASP A 204 6.79 12.12 -10.90
CA ASP A 204 7.31 11.98 -9.54
C ASP A 204 8.73 12.56 -9.40
N LYS A 205 9.52 12.60 -10.48
CA LYS A 205 10.85 13.24 -10.46
C LYS A 205 10.76 14.74 -10.20
N ALA A 206 9.74 15.41 -10.74
CA ALA A 206 9.56 16.83 -10.50
C ALA A 206 9.26 17.11 -9.03
N LEU A 207 8.52 16.22 -8.36
CA LEU A 207 8.25 16.32 -6.93
C LEU A 207 9.51 16.09 -6.09
N ILE A 208 10.30 15.07 -6.42
CA ILE A 208 11.60 14.81 -5.77
C ILE A 208 12.53 16.02 -5.91
N SER A 209 12.75 16.50 -7.13
CA SER A 209 13.63 17.65 -7.38
C SER A 209 13.12 18.93 -6.68
N PHE A 210 11.81 19.10 -6.57
CA PHE A 210 11.23 20.20 -5.80
C PHE A 210 11.58 20.09 -4.31
N LEU A 211 11.43 18.91 -3.70
CA LEU A 211 11.78 18.70 -2.29
C LEU A 211 13.29 18.87 -2.06
N GLU A 212 14.13 18.33 -2.94
CA GLU A 212 15.59 18.45 -2.88
C GLU A 212 16.06 19.91 -2.93
N ALA A 213 15.44 20.74 -3.76
CA ALA A 213 15.80 22.15 -3.89
C ALA A 213 15.58 22.96 -2.61
N TYR A 214 14.66 22.53 -1.73
CA TYR A 214 14.22 23.30 -0.56
C TYR A 214 14.47 22.58 0.79
N GLN A 215 15.11 21.41 0.80
CA GLN A 215 15.46 20.71 2.05
C GLN A 215 16.86 21.04 2.59
N ASN A 216 17.74 21.61 1.77
CA ASN A 216 19.19 21.72 2.04
C ASN A 216 19.61 22.77 3.08
N ASP A 217 18.68 23.54 3.67
CA ASP A 217 19.03 24.54 4.70
C ASP A 217 19.14 23.95 6.12
N SER A 218 18.73 22.69 6.34
CA SER A 218 18.76 22.10 7.70
C SER A 218 20.12 21.47 8.08
N THR A 219 21.10 21.41 7.18
CA THR A 219 22.44 20.83 7.46
C THR A 219 23.49 21.84 7.90
N LEU A 220 23.18 23.14 7.96
CA LEU A 220 24.12 24.18 8.41
C LEU A 220 23.95 24.61 9.88
N ALA A 221 23.01 24.01 10.62
CA ALA A 221 22.76 24.34 12.03
C ALA A 221 23.37 23.35 13.03
N ALA A 222 24.21 22.42 12.59
CA ALA A 222 24.83 21.39 13.43
C ALA A 222 26.35 21.23 13.18
N SER A 223 27.07 22.34 13.01
CA SER A 223 28.54 22.38 13.03
C SER A 223 29.04 23.33 14.10
#